data_AF-A0AAN7Z7L6-F1
#
_entry.id   AF-A0AAN7Z7L6-F1
#
_cell.length_a   1.000
_cell.length_b   1.000
_cell.length_c   1.000
_cell.angle_alpha   90.00
_cell.angle_beta   90.00
_cell.angle_gamma   90.00
#
_symmetry.space_group_name_H-M   'P 1'
#
loop_
_entity.id
_entity.type
_entity.pdbx_description
1 polymer ?
#
loop_
_entity_poly.entity_id
_entity_poly.type
_entity_poly.pdbx_seq_one_letter_code
_entity_poly.pdbx_strand_id
1 'polypeptide(L)'
;MLTSDCINMTLFTKNLHYLIAFDIKSVEEFIVYNALEKAIKEQKTMYSVVSFNLQSVPSEKCQFMFRFDKRDIIRLYQVLQLPNRVETRDQHIIDGLGGLCLLLRRFVYPNRLKLLEIEFGLHFTSLSKLLQEIINIMYKKWGTLLLNLSENKWFTSNYQKELAAMVHAKGAPLTNCIGFIDGTARAICRPSVNQKELYSGHKRQHCMKFQCITLPNGIMVHMSMPYPGRRHDAFILKDTLILDQLQLYCYPYCIYGDEGYPLKKQLLRPYSSTTLSEQQTSFNREMSKVRQCVEWSFGKLVQQFAFVDFKKNLKLYLQPVGKYYIVATLLTNAHTCLYGSATSTYFDIESPSLLEYFQHP
;
A
#
# COMPACT_ATOMS: atom_id res chain seq x y z
N MET A 1 45.13 -15.49 8.59
CA MET A 1 44.22 -15.40 7.43
C MET A 1 42.98 -14.63 7.85
N LEU A 2 42.59 -13.64 7.04
CA LEU A 2 41.25 -13.03 7.02
C LEU A 2 40.18 -14.15 7.13
N THR A 3 39.04 -13.93 7.81
CA THR A 3 37.84 -13.28 7.23
C THR A 3 37.02 -12.56 8.32
N SER A 4 37.10 -11.22 8.45
CA SER A 4 36.18 -10.17 7.93
C SER A 4 34.74 -10.61 7.67
N ASP A 5 33.76 -9.94 8.29
CA ASP A 5 32.35 -10.07 7.88
C ASP A 5 31.38 -10.40 9.03
N CYS A 6 31.47 -9.82 10.23
CA CYS A 6 31.07 -8.43 10.53
C CYS A 6 29.58 -8.12 10.21
N ILE A 7 28.72 -9.15 10.29
CA ILE A 7 27.26 -9.12 10.03
C ILE A 7 26.48 -8.92 11.36
N ASN A 8 26.03 -7.69 11.57
CA ASN A 8 25.81 -7.01 12.86
C ASN A 8 24.60 -7.39 13.75
N MET A 9 23.87 -8.49 13.53
CA MET A 9 22.78 -8.92 14.45
C MET A 9 23.25 -9.87 15.56
N THR A 10 24.46 -10.39 15.45
CA THR A 10 25.13 -11.10 16.56
C THR A 10 25.98 -10.15 17.40
N LEU A 11 26.17 -8.89 16.97
CA LEU A 11 27.00 -7.89 17.66
C LEU A 11 26.26 -7.11 18.75
N PHE A 12 24.92 -7.07 18.77
CA PHE A 12 24.19 -6.31 19.80
C PHE A 12 23.69 -7.17 20.97
N THR A 13 23.45 -8.47 20.76
CA THR A 13 23.13 -9.41 21.85
C THR A 13 24.37 -10.08 22.46
N LYS A 14 25.50 -10.20 21.73
CA LYS A 14 26.77 -10.62 22.36
C LYS A 14 27.40 -9.52 23.23
N ASN A 15 27.12 -8.25 22.96
CA ASN A 15 27.56 -7.17 23.84
C ASN A 15 26.70 -7.02 25.11
N LEU A 16 25.56 -7.72 25.20
CA LEU A 16 24.80 -7.81 26.46
C LEU A 16 25.34 -8.94 27.36
N HIS A 17 25.88 -10.02 26.78
CA HIS A 17 26.54 -11.08 27.57
C HIS A 17 27.97 -10.73 28.00
N TYR A 18 28.68 -9.84 27.29
CA TYR A 18 29.98 -9.34 27.75
C TYR A 18 29.91 -8.36 28.93
N LEU A 19 28.73 -7.84 29.27
CA LEU A 19 28.53 -7.03 30.48
C LEU A 19 28.02 -7.86 31.69
N ILE A 20 27.73 -9.15 31.50
CA ILE A 20 27.37 -10.06 32.60
C ILE A 20 28.58 -10.93 33.04
N ALA A 21 29.76 -10.72 32.47
CA ALA A 21 30.98 -11.45 32.83
C ALA A 21 32.18 -10.53 33.11
N PHE A 22 31.94 -9.33 33.64
CA PHE A 22 33.01 -8.60 34.32
C PHE A 22 33.05 -9.06 35.78
N ASP A 23 34.01 -9.93 36.05
CA ASP A 23 34.54 -10.13 37.40
C ASP A 23 35.17 -8.78 37.80
N ILE A 24 34.40 -7.94 38.51
CA ILE A 24 34.77 -6.57 38.88
C ILE A 24 36.00 -6.64 39.78
N LYS A 25 37.17 -6.20 39.28
CA LYS A 25 38.45 -6.37 39.98
C LYS A 25 38.97 -5.10 40.64
N SER A 26 38.31 -3.96 40.46
CA SER A 26 38.67 -2.70 41.13
C SER A 26 37.49 -1.76 41.36
N VAL A 27 37.64 -0.84 42.32
CA VAL A 27 36.64 0.19 42.67
C VAL A 27 36.40 1.16 41.49
N GLU A 28 37.42 1.40 40.67
CA GLU A 28 37.36 2.31 39.53
C GLU A 28 36.49 1.75 38.38
N GLU A 29 36.56 0.44 38.11
CA GLU A 29 35.70 -0.22 37.12
C GLU A 29 34.22 -0.22 37.53
N PHE A 30 33.94 -0.34 38.82
CA PHE A 30 32.57 -0.25 39.35
C PHE A 30 31.96 1.15 39.20
N ILE A 31 32.76 2.20 39.34
CA ILE A 31 32.32 3.59 39.14
C ILE A 31 31.97 3.84 37.66
N VAL A 32 32.81 3.36 36.74
CA VAL A 32 32.56 3.50 35.29
C VAL A 32 31.34 2.69 34.87
N TYR A 33 31.18 1.46 35.37
CA TYR A 33 30.00 0.64 35.10
C TYR A 33 28.71 1.30 35.62
N ASN A 34 28.71 1.80 36.85
CA ASN A 34 27.55 2.51 37.40
C ASN A 34 27.28 3.83 36.68
N ALA A 35 28.31 4.56 36.24
CA ALA A 35 28.14 5.77 35.43
C ALA A 35 27.52 5.43 34.07
N LEU A 36 27.90 4.32 33.45
CA LEU A 36 27.29 3.82 32.21
C LEU A 36 25.86 3.33 32.42
N GLU A 37 25.59 2.52 33.44
CA GLU A 37 24.24 2.07 33.83
C GLU A 37 23.34 3.27 34.14
N LYS A 38 23.85 4.26 34.88
CA LYS A 38 23.16 5.51 35.20
C LYS A 38 22.92 6.33 33.94
N ALA A 39 23.89 6.50 33.04
CA ALA A 39 23.70 7.20 31.77
C ALA A 39 22.71 6.48 30.84
N ILE A 40 22.68 5.15 30.83
CA ILE A 40 21.70 4.33 30.10
C ILE A 40 20.31 4.45 30.74
N LYS A 41 20.22 4.45 32.08
CA LYS A 41 18.97 4.71 32.82
C LYS A 41 18.49 6.13 32.57
N GLU A 42 19.35 7.13 32.65
CA GLU A 42 19.03 8.53 32.41
C GLU A 42 18.61 8.75 30.95
N GLN A 43 19.25 8.09 29.97
CA GLN A 43 18.76 8.03 28.59
C GLN A 43 17.39 7.35 28.46
N LYS A 44 17.13 6.26 29.19
CA LYS A 44 15.80 5.61 29.24
C LYS A 44 14.75 6.48 29.93
N THR A 45 15.15 7.30 30.91
CA THR A 45 14.24 8.13 31.73
C THR A 45 13.96 9.48 31.06
N MET A 46 14.81 9.93 30.13
CA MET A 46 14.61 11.13 29.29
C MET A 46 13.69 10.88 28.07
N TYR A 47 12.97 9.77 28.02
CA TYR A 47 11.79 9.61 27.18
C TYR A 47 10.54 9.72 28.07
N SER A 48 10.39 10.89 28.70
CA SER A 48 9.09 11.28 29.25
C SER A 48 8.07 11.22 28.11
N VAL A 49 7.01 10.45 28.31
CA VAL A 49 5.95 10.11 27.35
C VAL A 49 5.37 11.36 26.70
N VAL A 50 5.94 11.77 25.56
CA VAL A 50 5.25 12.63 24.61
C VAL A 50 4.59 11.68 23.62
N SER A 51 3.36 11.28 23.92
CA SER A 51 2.52 10.58 22.95
C SER A 51 2.10 11.58 21.87
N PHE A 52 2.23 11.21 20.60
CA PHE A 52 1.67 11.98 19.49
C PHE A 52 0.21 12.37 19.77
N ASN A 53 -0.16 13.64 19.51
CA ASN A 53 -1.52 14.12 19.66
C ASN A 53 -1.97 14.83 18.37
N LEU A 54 -2.93 14.25 17.64
CA LEU A 54 -3.45 14.87 16.41
C LEU A 54 -4.06 16.26 16.66
N GLN A 55 -4.62 16.49 17.85
CA GLN A 55 -5.26 17.77 18.16
C GLN A 55 -4.27 18.93 18.15
N SER A 56 -3.02 18.70 18.57
CA SER A 56 -1.96 19.73 18.57
C SER A 56 -1.38 20.01 17.18
N VAL A 57 -1.62 19.16 16.18
CA VAL A 57 -1.17 19.39 14.80
C VAL A 57 -2.08 20.43 14.14
N PRO A 58 -1.59 21.58 13.64
CA PRO A 58 -2.45 22.56 12.96
C PRO A 58 -3.18 21.97 11.74
N SER A 59 -4.46 22.32 11.55
CA SER A 59 -5.31 21.72 10.51
C SER A 59 -4.75 21.92 9.10
N GLU A 60 -4.18 23.09 8.83
CA GLU A 60 -3.52 23.45 7.58
C GLU A 60 -2.28 22.59 7.26
N LYS A 61 -1.69 21.93 8.26
CA LYS A 61 -0.56 21.02 8.07
C LYS A 61 -1.00 19.57 7.80
N CYS A 62 -2.24 19.19 8.11
CA CYS A 62 -2.68 17.80 8.05
C CYS A 62 -2.63 17.22 6.63
N GLN A 63 -3.02 17.97 5.61
CA GLN A 63 -2.92 17.54 4.21
C GLN A 63 -1.47 17.24 3.80
N PHE A 64 -0.54 18.11 4.20
CA PHE A 64 0.87 17.91 3.92
C PHE A 64 1.44 16.70 4.67
N MET A 65 1.10 16.54 5.95
CA MET A 65 1.64 15.49 6.81
C MET A 65 1.03 14.10 6.55
N PHE A 66 -0.24 14.04 6.17
CA PHE A 66 -1.04 12.81 6.19
C PHE A 66 -1.84 12.55 4.90
N ARG A 67 -1.99 13.53 4.00
CA ARG A 67 -2.90 13.49 2.82
C ARG A 67 -4.40 13.55 3.13
N PHE A 68 -4.75 13.93 4.35
CA PHE A 68 -6.13 14.08 4.77
C PHE A 68 -6.27 15.32 5.64
N ASP A 69 -7.42 15.98 5.56
CA ASP A 69 -7.79 17.03 6.50
C ASP A 69 -7.96 16.45 7.90
N LYS A 70 -7.73 17.27 8.94
CA LYS A 70 -7.82 16.83 10.34
C LYS A 70 -9.15 16.12 10.64
N ARG A 71 -10.26 16.68 10.17
CA ARG A 71 -11.61 16.10 10.38
C ARG A 71 -11.77 14.75 9.69
N ASP A 72 -11.17 14.59 8.51
CA ASP A 72 -11.27 13.37 7.74
C ASP A 72 -10.32 12.29 8.24
N ILE A 73 -9.20 12.63 8.90
CA ILE A 73 -8.39 11.65 9.64
C ILE A 73 -9.22 11.03 10.78
N ILE A 74 -10.02 11.84 11.48
CA ILE A 74 -10.90 11.37 12.56
C ILE A 74 -12.00 10.47 11.99
N ARG A 75 -12.66 10.88 10.90
CA ARG A 75 -13.66 10.04 10.20
C ARG A 75 -13.05 8.74 9.70
N LEU A 76 -11.85 8.80 9.12
CA LEU A 76 -11.11 7.63 8.64
C LEU A 76 -10.81 6.66 9.80
N TYR A 77 -10.36 7.17 10.94
CA TYR A 77 -10.15 6.34 12.13
C TYR A 77 -11.43 5.63 12.58
N GLN A 78 -12.57 6.33 12.56
CA GLN A 78 -13.87 5.78 12.94
C GLN A 78 -14.33 4.66 11.99
N VAL A 79 -14.30 4.88 10.67
CA VAL A 79 -14.74 3.87 9.69
C VAL A 79 -13.80 2.66 9.63
N LEU A 80 -12.49 2.88 9.76
CA LEU A 80 -11.52 1.78 9.80
C LEU A 80 -11.68 0.95 11.07
N GLN A 81 -12.28 1.55 12.11
CA GLN A 81 -12.52 0.95 13.42
C GLN A 81 -11.24 0.26 13.93
N LEU A 82 -10.18 1.03 13.96
CA LEU A 82 -8.90 0.58 14.49
C LEU A 82 -9.02 0.42 16.00
N PRO A 83 -8.23 -0.48 16.62
CA PRO A 83 -8.26 -0.65 18.06
C PRO A 83 -7.84 0.66 18.74
N ASN A 84 -8.46 0.96 19.89
CA ASN A 84 -8.15 2.16 20.68
C ASN A 84 -6.66 2.25 21.07
N ARG A 85 -5.97 1.11 21.12
CA ARG A 85 -4.53 1.02 21.37
C ARG A 85 -3.92 -0.01 20.40
N VAL A 86 -2.81 0.34 19.79
CA VAL A 86 -1.98 -0.58 19.03
C VAL A 86 -0.81 -0.97 19.91
N GLU A 87 -0.68 -2.27 20.18
CA GLU A 87 0.34 -2.83 21.04
C GLU A 87 1.13 -3.91 20.29
N THR A 88 2.46 -3.85 20.43
CA THR A 88 3.37 -4.87 19.87
C THR A 88 3.64 -5.95 20.90
N ARG A 89 4.15 -7.12 20.45
CA ARG A 89 4.59 -8.20 21.35
C ARG A 89 5.65 -7.77 22.37
N ASP A 90 6.43 -6.75 22.05
CA ASP A 90 7.46 -6.18 22.91
C ASP A 90 6.93 -5.02 23.77
N GLN A 91 5.61 -4.95 23.97
CA GLN A 91 4.92 -3.99 24.83
C GLN A 91 5.15 -2.51 24.47
N HIS A 92 5.56 -2.21 23.23
CA HIS A 92 5.46 -0.85 22.69
C HIS A 92 4.00 -0.55 22.37
N ILE A 93 3.53 0.63 22.78
CA ILE A 93 2.13 1.04 22.69
C ILE A 93 2.02 2.44 22.08
N ILE A 94 0.99 2.62 21.24
CA ILE A 94 0.48 3.92 20.78
C ILE A 94 -1.04 3.88 20.80
N ASP A 95 -1.71 5.02 20.97
CA ASP A 95 -3.16 5.08 20.78
C ASP A 95 -3.53 4.81 19.31
N GLY A 96 -4.77 4.37 19.07
CA GLY A 96 -5.21 3.96 17.73
C GLY A 96 -5.12 5.09 16.69
N LEU A 97 -5.46 6.32 17.09
CA LEU A 97 -5.43 7.48 16.20
C LEU A 97 -3.99 7.90 15.90
N GLY A 98 -3.11 7.89 16.91
CA GLY A 98 -1.68 8.08 16.75
C GLY A 98 -1.03 7.00 15.87
N GLY A 99 -1.47 5.75 16.01
CA GLY A 99 -1.08 4.65 15.13
C GLY A 99 -1.47 4.93 13.67
N LEU A 100 -2.71 5.37 13.41
CA LEU A 100 -3.16 5.73 12.06
C LEU A 100 -2.32 6.89 11.52
N CYS A 101 -2.06 7.92 12.33
CA CYS A 101 -1.23 9.05 11.92
C CYS A 101 0.21 8.62 11.63
N LEU A 102 0.78 7.67 12.39
CA LEU A 102 2.09 7.08 12.11
C LEU A 102 2.11 6.36 10.76
N LEU A 103 1.08 5.57 10.46
CA LEU A 103 0.92 4.89 9.18
C LEU A 103 0.85 5.90 8.01
N LEU A 104 -0.06 6.87 8.10
CA LEU A 104 -0.25 7.90 7.08
C LEU A 104 1.05 8.67 6.87
N ARG A 105 1.65 9.19 7.94
CA ARG A 105 2.89 9.97 7.91
C ARG A 105 4.05 9.20 7.30
N ARG A 106 4.15 7.91 7.61
CA ARG A 106 5.16 7.03 7.01
C ARG A 106 4.95 6.85 5.52
N PHE A 107 3.70 6.73 5.08
CA PHE A 107 3.37 6.44 3.69
C PHE A 107 3.49 7.67 2.78
N VAL A 108 3.21 8.87 3.30
CA VAL A 108 3.34 10.13 2.55
C VAL A 108 4.73 10.28 1.93
N TYR A 109 5.81 10.02 2.67
CA TYR A 109 7.17 10.18 2.18
C TYR A 109 8.18 9.27 2.92
N PRO A 110 9.24 8.76 2.25
CA PRO A 110 10.27 7.90 2.85
C PRO A 110 11.22 8.61 3.82
N ASN A 111 10.67 9.19 4.88
CA ASN A 111 11.45 9.81 5.95
C ASN A 111 12.33 8.80 6.68
N ARG A 112 13.45 9.25 7.25
CA ARG A 112 14.17 8.43 8.23
C ARG A 112 13.29 8.26 9.47
N LEU A 113 13.23 7.05 10.02
CA LEU A 113 12.44 6.82 11.24
C LEU A 113 12.90 7.71 12.40
N LYS A 114 14.20 8.06 12.46
CA LYS A 114 14.75 9.04 13.41
C LYS A 114 14.08 10.41 13.38
N LEU A 115 13.61 10.85 12.20
CA LEU A 115 12.86 12.10 12.11
C LEU A 115 11.45 11.95 12.68
N LEU A 116 10.84 10.77 12.52
CA LEU A 116 9.54 10.47 13.12
C LEU A 116 9.64 10.32 14.64
N GLU A 117 10.81 10.01 15.21
CA GLU A 117 10.98 10.00 16.67
C GLU A 117 10.68 11.37 17.29
N ILE A 118 11.09 12.45 16.61
CA ILE A 118 10.85 13.83 17.06
C ILE A 118 9.35 14.14 17.00
N GLU A 119 8.67 13.69 15.94
CA GLU A 119 7.23 13.96 15.75
C GLU A 119 6.33 13.13 16.68
N PHE A 120 6.71 11.87 16.97
CA PHE A 120 5.88 10.92 17.70
C PHE A 120 6.33 10.68 19.15
N GLY A 121 7.49 11.19 19.55
CA GLY A 121 8.06 11.01 20.90
C GLY A 121 8.40 9.55 21.26
N LEU A 122 8.53 8.67 20.25
CA LEU A 122 8.82 7.25 20.42
C LEU A 122 10.10 6.90 19.68
N HIS A 123 10.92 6.02 20.29
CA HIS A 123 12.15 5.55 19.67
C HIS A 123 11.88 4.83 18.33
N PHE A 124 12.80 4.92 17.37
CA PHE A 124 12.61 4.52 15.98
C PHE A 124 12.35 3.02 15.84
N THR A 125 12.92 2.22 16.76
CA THR A 125 12.66 0.78 16.82
C THR A 125 11.22 0.50 17.23
N SER A 126 10.69 1.23 18.21
CA SER A 126 9.28 1.16 18.63
C SER A 126 8.37 1.58 17.50
N LEU A 127 8.66 2.71 16.83
CA LEU A 127 7.90 3.17 15.66
C LEU A 127 7.88 2.13 14.53
N SER A 128 9.02 1.50 14.24
CA SER A 128 9.11 0.44 13.23
C SER A 128 8.22 -0.75 13.54
N LYS A 129 8.17 -1.17 14.81
CA LYS A 129 7.34 -2.31 15.26
C LYS A 129 5.85 -1.95 15.27
N LEU A 130 5.50 -0.77 15.79
CA LEU A 130 4.12 -0.26 15.81
C LEU A 130 3.56 -0.07 14.39
N LEU A 131 4.37 0.47 13.49
CA LEU A 131 4.02 0.60 12.07
C LEU A 131 3.72 -0.77 11.44
N GLN A 132 4.52 -1.79 11.71
CA GLN A 132 4.27 -3.14 11.21
C GLN A 132 2.97 -3.71 11.78
N GLU A 133 2.69 -3.48 13.07
CA GLU A 133 1.48 -3.95 13.71
C GLU A 133 0.22 -3.31 13.11
N ILE A 134 0.20 -1.98 12.94
CA ILE A 134 -0.96 -1.32 12.35
C ILE A 134 -1.17 -1.69 10.87
N ILE A 135 -0.10 -1.92 10.12
CA ILE A 135 -0.19 -2.44 8.74
C ILE A 135 -0.79 -3.85 8.74
N ASN A 136 -0.43 -4.69 9.71
CA ASN A 136 -1.03 -6.02 9.84
C ASN A 136 -2.50 -5.95 10.21
N ILE A 137 -2.90 -5.05 11.11
CA ILE A 137 -4.31 -4.83 11.48
C ILE A 137 -5.10 -4.37 10.25
N MET A 138 -4.62 -3.35 9.54
CA MET A 138 -5.25 -2.82 8.32
C MET A 138 -5.39 -3.91 7.25
N TYR A 139 -4.31 -4.63 6.97
CA TYR A 139 -4.31 -5.69 5.96
C TYR A 139 -5.28 -6.83 6.32
N LYS A 140 -5.29 -7.28 7.58
CA LYS A 140 -6.18 -8.37 8.01
C LYS A 140 -7.65 -7.96 7.98
N LYS A 141 -7.95 -6.73 8.40
CA LYS A 141 -9.33 -6.25 8.52
C LYS A 141 -9.94 -5.87 7.17
N TRP A 142 -9.17 -5.22 6.31
CA TRP A 142 -9.69 -4.56 5.11
C TRP A 142 -9.07 -5.06 3.80
N GLY A 143 -8.05 -5.92 3.85
CA GLY A 143 -7.38 -6.40 2.64
C GLY A 143 -8.29 -7.18 1.69
N THR A 144 -9.32 -7.86 2.21
CA THR A 144 -10.27 -8.62 1.41
C THR A 144 -11.10 -7.74 0.46
N LEU A 145 -11.32 -6.46 0.79
CA LEU A 145 -11.95 -5.49 -0.12
C LEU A 145 -11.22 -5.34 -1.45
N LEU A 146 -9.91 -5.61 -1.49
CA LEU A 146 -9.10 -5.58 -2.71
C LEU A 146 -8.86 -6.97 -3.30
N LEU A 147 -9.00 -8.04 -2.52
CA LEU A 147 -8.69 -9.40 -2.97
C LEU A 147 -9.94 -10.15 -3.47
N ASN A 148 -11.13 -9.72 -3.06
CA ASN A 148 -12.39 -10.38 -3.39
C ASN A 148 -13.47 -9.34 -3.72
N LEU A 149 -14.01 -9.42 -4.94
CA LEU A 149 -15.04 -8.50 -5.42
C LEU A 149 -16.33 -8.59 -4.58
N SER A 150 -16.66 -9.77 -4.05
CA SER A 150 -17.90 -9.96 -3.27
C SER A 150 -17.93 -9.19 -1.96
N GLU A 151 -16.77 -8.75 -1.46
CA GLU A 151 -16.66 -7.96 -0.23
C GLU A 151 -17.06 -6.49 -0.44
N ASN A 152 -17.09 -6.02 -1.69
CA ASN A 152 -17.47 -4.66 -2.04
C ASN A 152 -18.99 -4.54 -2.14
N LYS A 153 -19.68 -4.44 -1.00
CA LYS A 153 -21.15 -4.39 -0.91
C LYS A 153 -21.80 -3.22 -1.67
N TRP A 154 -21.08 -2.11 -1.81
CA TRP A 154 -21.50 -0.96 -2.63
C TRP A 154 -21.49 -1.25 -4.14
N PHE A 155 -20.75 -2.27 -4.59
CA PHE A 155 -20.55 -2.62 -6.00
C PHE A 155 -21.69 -3.49 -6.56
N THR A 156 -22.92 -2.97 -6.42
CA THR A 156 -24.17 -3.65 -6.82
C THR A 156 -24.35 -3.72 -8.34
N SER A 157 -25.23 -4.61 -8.82
CA SER A 157 -25.54 -4.73 -10.25
C SER A 157 -26.10 -3.45 -10.88
N ASN A 158 -26.84 -2.64 -10.11
CA ASN A 158 -27.32 -1.34 -10.57
C ASN A 158 -26.15 -0.38 -10.79
N TYR A 159 -25.21 -0.35 -9.86
CA TYR A 159 -24.02 0.50 -9.97
C TYR A 159 -23.08 0.03 -11.09
N GLN A 160 -22.96 -1.29 -11.31
CA GLN A 160 -22.25 -1.85 -12.47
C GLN A 160 -22.85 -1.38 -13.80
N LYS A 161 -24.19 -1.33 -13.90
CA LYS A 161 -24.88 -0.79 -15.09
C LYS A 161 -24.53 0.66 -15.35
N GLU A 162 -24.51 1.47 -14.30
CA GLU A 162 -24.15 2.88 -14.37
C GLU A 162 -22.70 3.06 -14.82
N LEU A 163 -21.76 2.31 -14.25
CA LEU A 163 -20.35 2.34 -14.67
C LEU A 163 -20.19 2.02 -16.16
N ALA A 164 -20.89 1.00 -16.67
CA ALA A 164 -20.85 0.65 -18.10
C ALA A 164 -21.42 1.76 -18.98
N ALA A 165 -22.52 2.37 -18.56
CA ALA A 165 -23.12 3.50 -19.27
C ALA A 165 -22.17 4.71 -19.32
N MET A 166 -21.48 5.02 -18.22
CA MET A 166 -20.53 6.15 -18.17
C MET A 166 -19.28 5.90 -19.00
N VAL A 167 -18.78 4.66 -19.06
CA VAL A 167 -17.69 4.29 -19.98
C VAL A 167 -18.10 4.50 -21.43
N HIS A 168 -19.28 4.03 -21.81
CA HIS A 168 -19.81 4.20 -23.15
C HIS A 168 -20.05 5.68 -23.50
N ALA A 169 -20.61 6.46 -22.56
CA ALA A 169 -20.87 7.89 -22.73
C ALA A 169 -19.59 8.72 -22.96
N LYS A 170 -18.42 8.23 -22.52
CA LYS A 170 -17.10 8.84 -22.81
C LYS A 170 -16.51 8.42 -24.16
N GLY A 171 -17.31 7.80 -25.03
CA GLY A 171 -16.94 7.45 -26.41
C GLY A 171 -16.36 6.04 -26.56
N ALA A 172 -16.38 5.21 -25.50
CA ALA A 172 -15.95 3.83 -25.61
C ALA A 172 -16.94 3.03 -26.49
N PRO A 173 -16.47 2.29 -27.51
CA PRO A 173 -17.36 1.48 -28.35
C PRO A 173 -18.03 0.31 -27.61
N LEU A 174 -17.51 -0.10 -26.45
CA LEU A 174 -18.11 -1.15 -25.62
C LEU A 174 -19.22 -0.58 -24.73
N THR A 175 -20.40 -1.21 -24.79
CA THR A 175 -21.58 -0.83 -23.99
C THR A 175 -21.66 -1.54 -22.64
N ASN A 176 -20.85 -2.58 -22.43
CA ASN A 176 -20.85 -3.41 -21.21
C ASN A 176 -19.50 -3.41 -20.48
N CYS A 177 -18.63 -2.43 -20.74
CA CYS A 177 -17.32 -2.32 -20.10
C CYS A 177 -17.41 -1.55 -18.78
N ILE A 178 -17.13 -2.20 -17.65
CA ILE A 178 -17.29 -1.60 -16.30
C ILE A 178 -15.97 -1.16 -15.65
N GLY A 179 -14.83 -1.50 -16.23
CA GLY A 179 -13.53 -1.17 -15.63
C GLY A 179 -12.34 -1.62 -16.46
N PHE A 180 -11.17 -1.27 -15.97
CA PHE A 180 -9.92 -1.42 -16.71
C PHE A 180 -8.89 -2.15 -15.87
N ILE A 181 -8.22 -3.14 -16.45
CA ILE A 181 -7.20 -3.95 -15.78
C ILE A 181 -5.82 -3.64 -16.30
N ASP A 182 -4.86 -3.52 -15.39
CA ASP A 182 -3.46 -3.37 -15.76
C ASP A 182 -2.50 -3.90 -14.69
N GLY A 183 -1.31 -4.28 -15.14
CA GLY A 183 -0.18 -4.65 -14.30
C GLY A 183 0.69 -3.45 -13.96
N THR A 184 1.27 -3.45 -12.76
CA THR A 184 2.25 -2.46 -12.33
C THR A 184 3.42 -3.11 -11.62
N ALA A 185 4.63 -2.64 -11.92
CA ALA A 185 5.86 -3.12 -11.30
C ALA A 185 6.37 -2.08 -10.30
N ARG A 186 6.44 -2.45 -9.01
CA ARG A 186 7.01 -1.62 -7.94
C ARG A 186 8.45 -2.04 -7.66
N ALA A 187 9.37 -1.12 -7.91
CA ALA A 187 10.80 -1.38 -7.76
C ALA A 187 11.17 -1.62 -6.29
N ILE A 188 12.03 -2.60 -6.04
CA ILE A 188 12.53 -2.92 -4.70
C ILE A 188 14.05 -2.83 -4.65
N CYS A 189 14.61 -2.78 -3.43
CA CYS A 189 16.02 -3.04 -3.22
C CYS A 189 16.39 -4.39 -3.85
N ARG A 190 17.61 -4.50 -4.36
CA ARG A 190 18.16 -5.79 -4.77
C ARG A 190 18.10 -6.74 -3.56
N PRO A 191 17.32 -7.83 -3.64
CA PRO A 191 17.20 -8.76 -2.53
C PRO A 191 18.48 -9.59 -2.40
N SER A 192 18.77 -10.12 -1.21
CA SER A 192 19.88 -11.07 -1.03
C SER A 192 19.55 -12.44 -1.60
N VAL A 193 18.28 -12.85 -1.51
CA VAL A 193 17.75 -14.16 -1.93
C VAL A 193 16.78 -14.01 -3.12
N ASN A 194 16.67 -15.04 -3.97
CA ASN A 194 15.74 -15.10 -5.11
C ASN A 194 15.83 -13.93 -6.11
N GLN A 195 17.03 -13.36 -6.26
CA GLN A 195 17.29 -12.20 -7.13
C GLN A 195 16.77 -12.40 -8.56
N LYS A 196 17.04 -13.56 -9.16
CA LYS A 196 16.62 -13.89 -10.54
C LYS A 196 15.10 -13.89 -10.72
N GLU A 197 14.36 -14.40 -9.73
CA GLU A 197 12.89 -14.46 -9.77
C GLU A 197 12.24 -13.08 -9.62
N LEU A 198 12.87 -12.21 -8.82
CA LEU A 198 12.39 -10.86 -8.55
C LEU A 198 12.84 -9.84 -9.63
N TYR A 199 13.75 -10.23 -10.52
CA TYR A 199 14.23 -9.37 -11.59
C TYR A 199 13.29 -9.41 -12.81
N SER A 200 12.77 -8.25 -13.20
CA SER A 200 12.02 -8.10 -14.44
C SER A 200 12.96 -7.76 -15.59
N GLY A 201 13.05 -8.63 -16.60
CA GLY A 201 13.82 -8.36 -17.82
C GLY A 201 13.30 -7.14 -18.60
N HIS A 202 11.97 -6.97 -18.65
CA HIS A 202 11.34 -5.84 -19.33
C HIS A 202 11.63 -4.50 -18.63
N LYS A 203 11.50 -4.42 -17.30
CA LYS A 203 11.80 -3.19 -16.55
C LYS A 203 13.29 -3.02 -16.19
N ARG A 204 14.12 -4.04 -16.46
CA ARG A 204 15.56 -4.10 -16.13
C ARG A 204 15.87 -3.77 -14.67
N GLN A 205 15.03 -4.26 -13.75
CA GLN A 205 15.22 -4.05 -12.31
C GLN A 205 14.52 -5.11 -11.45
N HIS A 206 14.92 -5.20 -10.18
CA HIS A 206 14.21 -5.97 -9.17
C HIS A 206 12.92 -5.25 -8.79
N CYS A 207 11.80 -5.95 -8.86
CA CYS A 207 10.48 -5.41 -8.55
C CYS A 207 9.52 -6.49 -8.08
N MET A 208 8.44 -6.05 -7.43
CA MET A 208 7.23 -6.85 -7.28
C MET A 208 6.19 -6.36 -8.27
N LYS A 209 5.40 -7.28 -8.81
CA LYS A 209 4.28 -6.98 -9.69
C LYS A 209 2.96 -7.06 -8.95
N PHE A 210 2.06 -6.18 -9.31
CA PHE A 210 0.68 -6.16 -8.87
C PHE A 210 -0.21 -6.01 -10.09
N GLN A 211 -1.42 -6.54 -10.05
CA GLN A 211 -2.44 -6.34 -11.08
C GLN A 211 -3.65 -5.70 -10.42
N CYS A 212 -4.17 -4.65 -11.03
CA CYS A 212 -5.28 -3.88 -10.48
C CYS A 212 -6.42 -3.77 -11.47
N ILE A 213 -7.66 -3.83 -10.98
CA ILE A 213 -8.85 -3.37 -11.71
C ILE A 213 -9.23 -2.00 -11.15
N THR A 214 -9.29 -1.00 -12.03
CA THR A 214 -9.79 0.35 -11.72
C THR A 214 -11.16 0.54 -12.35
N LEU A 215 -12.10 1.04 -11.56
CA LEU A 215 -13.43 1.42 -12.04
C LEU A 215 -13.50 2.90 -12.46
N PRO A 216 -14.48 3.28 -13.30
CA PRO A 216 -14.72 4.67 -13.72
C PRO A 216 -14.90 5.68 -12.58
N ASN A 217 -15.38 5.24 -11.41
CA ASN A 217 -15.49 6.07 -10.21
C ASN A 217 -14.15 6.28 -9.47
N GLY A 218 -13.03 5.81 -10.03
CA GLY A 218 -11.69 5.97 -9.49
C GLY A 218 -11.32 5.00 -8.37
N ILE A 219 -12.20 4.08 -7.99
CA ILE A 219 -11.88 3.03 -7.02
C ILE A 219 -11.07 1.92 -7.69
N MET A 220 -9.95 1.57 -7.06
CA MET A 220 -9.22 0.35 -7.36
C MET A 220 -9.95 -0.81 -6.66
N VAL A 221 -10.89 -1.45 -7.35
CA VAL A 221 -11.83 -2.44 -6.76
C VAL A 221 -11.19 -3.81 -6.53
N HIS A 222 -10.11 -4.11 -7.25
CA HIS A 222 -9.33 -5.33 -7.04
C HIS A 222 -7.84 -5.05 -7.21
N MET A 223 -7.01 -5.65 -6.35
CA MET A 223 -5.57 -5.62 -6.41
C MET A 223 -5.02 -7.01 -6.08
N SER A 224 -4.22 -7.57 -6.97
CA SER A 224 -3.58 -8.85 -6.73
C SER A 224 -2.63 -8.80 -5.53
N MET A 225 -2.34 -9.97 -4.96
CA MET A 225 -1.17 -10.13 -4.10
C MET A 225 0.13 -9.78 -4.84
N PRO A 226 1.25 -9.50 -4.14
CA PRO A 226 2.53 -9.24 -4.78
C PRO A 226 3.07 -10.49 -5.49
N TYR A 227 3.42 -10.34 -6.77
CA TYR A 227 4.10 -11.37 -7.56
C TYR A 227 5.56 -11.03 -7.82
N PRO A 228 6.44 -12.03 -8.03
CA PRO A 228 7.81 -11.76 -8.47
C PRO A 228 7.85 -11.01 -9.80
N GLY A 229 8.79 -10.07 -9.95
CA GLY A 229 8.91 -9.19 -11.11
C GLY A 229 9.04 -9.88 -12.47
N ARG A 230 9.49 -11.14 -12.49
CA ARG A 230 9.60 -11.97 -13.69
C ARG A 230 8.25 -12.45 -14.24
N ARG A 231 7.18 -12.49 -13.43
CA ARG A 231 5.88 -13.03 -13.84
C ARG A 231 5.20 -12.14 -14.88
N HIS A 232 4.55 -12.75 -15.86
CA HIS A 232 3.75 -12.04 -16.85
C HIS A 232 2.35 -11.76 -16.33
N ASP A 233 1.70 -10.73 -16.86
CA ASP A 233 0.43 -10.26 -16.30
C ASP A 233 -0.71 -11.26 -16.58
N ALA A 234 -0.62 -12.01 -17.69
CA ALA A 234 -1.50 -13.15 -17.97
C ALA A 234 -1.37 -14.29 -16.93
N PHE A 235 -0.18 -14.49 -16.35
CA PHE A 235 0.00 -15.46 -15.25
C PHE A 235 -0.72 -14.98 -13.99
N ILE A 236 -0.57 -13.70 -13.64
CA ILE A 236 -1.24 -13.08 -12.48
C ILE A 236 -2.76 -13.15 -12.65
N LEU A 237 -3.26 -12.86 -13.85
CA LEU A 237 -4.70 -12.96 -14.17
C LEU A 237 -5.24 -14.37 -13.90
N LYS A 238 -4.51 -15.41 -14.33
CA LYS A 238 -4.92 -16.80 -14.12
C LYS A 238 -4.89 -17.19 -12.64
N ASP A 239 -3.84 -16.79 -11.92
CA ASP A 239 -3.61 -17.19 -10.53
C ASP A 239 -4.58 -16.51 -9.55
N THR A 240 -5.00 -15.27 -9.84
CA THR A 240 -5.95 -14.51 -9.00
C THR A 240 -7.39 -15.00 -9.08
N LEU A 241 -7.75 -15.81 -10.10
CA LEU A 241 -9.12 -16.26 -10.37
C LEU A 241 -10.14 -15.11 -10.52
N ILE A 242 -9.66 -13.91 -10.83
CA ILE A 242 -10.52 -12.70 -10.89
C ILE A 242 -11.57 -12.80 -11.99
N LEU A 243 -11.30 -13.52 -13.08
CA LEU A 243 -12.26 -13.75 -14.15
C LEU A 243 -13.47 -14.57 -13.69
N ASP A 244 -13.28 -15.52 -12.77
CA ASP A 244 -14.36 -16.34 -12.22
C ASP A 244 -15.26 -15.48 -11.31
N GLN A 245 -14.66 -14.60 -10.51
CA GLN A 245 -15.40 -13.62 -9.70
C GLN A 245 -16.18 -12.64 -10.59
N LEU A 246 -15.57 -12.12 -11.66
CA LEU A 246 -16.27 -11.25 -12.62
C LEU A 246 -17.43 -11.97 -13.29
N GLN A 247 -17.26 -13.25 -13.64
CA GLN A 247 -18.35 -14.05 -14.20
C GLN A 247 -19.50 -14.23 -13.20
N LEU A 248 -19.20 -14.44 -11.93
CA LEU A 248 -20.21 -14.70 -10.90
C LEU A 248 -20.93 -13.42 -10.46
N TYR A 249 -20.21 -12.32 -10.26
CA TYR A 249 -20.73 -11.11 -9.60
C TYR A 249 -20.98 -9.94 -10.55
N CYS A 250 -20.42 -9.97 -11.75
CA CYS A 250 -20.46 -8.84 -12.69
C CYS A 250 -21.05 -9.22 -14.06
N TYR A 251 -21.59 -10.42 -14.26
CA TYR A 251 -22.25 -10.76 -15.52
C TYR A 251 -23.49 -9.86 -15.75
N PRO A 252 -23.73 -9.33 -16.98
CA PRO A 252 -23.06 -9.61 -18.27
C PRO A 252 -21.94 -8.63 -18.65
N TYR A 253 -21.35 -7.93 -17.69
CA TYR A 253 -20.31 -6.93 -17.93
C TYR A 253 -18.91 -7.54 -18.12
N CYS A 254 -18.03 -6.75 -18.74
CA CYS A 254 -16.62 -7.08 -18.94
C CYS A 254 -15.70 -5.95 -18.46
N ILE A 255 -14.43 -6.27 -18.28
CA ILE A 255 -13.35 -5.31 -18.10
C ILE A 255 -12.47 -5.26 -19.34
N TYR A 256 -11.67 -4.21 -19.49
CA TYR A 256 -10.78 -4.03 -20.63
C TYR A 256 -9.31 -3.93 -20.20
N GLY A 257 -8.46 -4.77 -20.79
CA GLY A 257 -7.02 -4.85 -20.52
C GLY A 257 -6.15 -4.31 -21.65
N ASP A 258 -4.82 -4.38 -21.47
CA ASP A 258 -3.89 -4.24 -22.59
C ASP A 258 -3.85 -5.48 -23.51
N GLU A 259 -3.03 -5.40 -24.55
CA GLU A 259 -2.81 -6.48 -25.51
C GLU A 259 -2.18 -7.75 -24.87
N GLY A 260 -1.45 -7.58 -23.76
CA GLY A 260 -0.79 -8.67 -23.04
C GLY A 260 -1.75 -9.63 -22.35
N TYR A 261 -3.02 -9.25 -22.18
CA TYR A 261 -4.06 -10.10 -21.62
C TYR A 261 -4.70 -11.02 -22.66
N PRO A 262 -5.24 -12.19 -22.27
CA PRO A 262 -6.01 -13.05 -23.17
C PRO A 262 -7.40 -12.48 -23.45
N LEU A 263 -7.95 -12.74 -24.64
CA LEU A 263 -9.34 -12.42 -24.96
C LEU A 263 -10.30 -13.44 -24.29
N LYS A 264 -11.21 -12.95 -23.44
CA LYS A 264 -12.22 -13.73 -22.72
C LYS A 264 -13.56 -12.97 -22.67
N LYS A 265 -14.66 -13.65 -22.32
CA LYS A 265 -15.98 -12.99 -22.21
C LYS A 265 -15.99 -11.84 -21.21
N GLN A 266 -15.30 -12.02 -20.08
CA GLN A 266 -15.21 -11.04 -19.00
C GLN A 266 -14.01 -10.08 -19.17
N LEU A 267 -13.10 -10.32 -20.12
CA LEU A 267 -11.90 -9.50 -20.34
C LEU A 267 -11.64 -9.31 -21.83
N LEU A 268 -11.93 -8.10 -22.30
CA LEU A 268 -11.65 -7.68 -23.66
C LEU A 268 -10.30 -6.96 -23.73
N ARG A 269 -9.74 -6.87 -24.93
CA ARG A 269 -8.43 -6.29 -25.20
C ARG A 269 -8.40 -5.63 -26.58
N PRO A 270 -7.39 -4.81 -26.90
CA PRO A 270 -7.21 -4.26 -28.24
C PRO A 270 -7.11 -5.35 -29.31
N TYR A 271 -7.53 -5.02 -30.54
CA TYR A 271 -7.22 -5.84 -31.70
C TYR A 271 -5.70 -5.86 -31.92
N SER A 272 -5.13 -7.07 -32.01
CA SER A 272 -3.70 -7.32 -32.23
C SER A 272 -3.50 -8.00 -33.60
N SER A 273 -3.03 -7.27 -34.60
CA SER A 273 -2.63 -7.83 -35.90
C SER A 273 -1.54 -6.96 -36.55
N THR A 274 -0.81 -7.53 -37.51
CA THR A 274 0.18 -6.79 -38.32
C THR A 274 -0.47 -5.73 -39.21
N THR A 275 -1.71 -5.96 -39.64
CA THR A 275 -2.51 -5.02 -40.44
C THR A 275 -3.89 -4.89 -39.79
N LEU A 276 -4.17 -3.75 -39.18
CA LEU A 276 -5.47 -3.42 -38.59
C LEU A 276 -6.34 -2.69 -39.61
N SER A 277 -7.62 -3.02 -39.67
CA SER A 277 -8.58 -2.20 -40.44
C SER A 277 -8.74 -0.81 -39.80
N GLU A 278 -9.28 0.15 -40.55
CA GLU A 278 -9.60 1.48 -40.01
C GLU A 278 -10.57 1.39 -38.82
N GLN A 279 -11.55 0.48 -38.91
CA GLN A 279 -12.51 0.24 -37.82
C GLN A 279 -11.83 -0.32 -36.56
N GLN A 280 -10.92 -1.29 -36.71
CA GLN A 280 -10.16 -1.85 -35.58
C GLN A 280 -9.22 -0.81 -34.97
N THR A 281 -8.57 -0.01 -35.81
CA THR A 281 -7.71 1.10 -35.36
C THR A 281 -8.52 2.15 -34.59
N SER A 282 -9.69 2.53 -35.10
CA SER A 282 -10.60 3.44 -34.42
C SER A 282 -11.09 2.86 -33.09
N PHE A 283 -11.49 1.58 -33.06
CA PHE A 283 -11.89 0.90 -31.83
C PHE A 283 -10.77 0.93 -30.78
N ASN A 284 -9.55 0.55 -31.16
CA ASN A 284 -8.39 0.55 -30.26
C ASN A 284 -8.09 1.97 -29.74
N ARG A 285 -8.20 2.99 -30.60
CA ARG A 285 -8.00 4.40 -30.22
C ARG A 285 -9.01 4.85 -29.17
N GLU A 286 -10.30 4.61 -29.39
CA GLU A 286 -11.34 5.05 -28.46
C GLU A 286 -11.29 4.27 -27.13
N MET A 287 -11.03 2.95 -27.17
CA MET A 287 -10.82 2.18 -25.93
C MET A 287 -9.54 2.59 -25.19
N SER A 288 -8.46 2.92 -25.90
CA SER A 288 -7.22 3.38 -25.28
C SER A 288 -7.41 4.70 -24.52
N LYS A 289 -8.21 5.64 -25.05
CA LYS A 289 -8.54 6.90 -24.35
C LYS A 289 -9.16 6.66 -22.98
N VAL A 290 -10.19 5.83 -22.90
CA VAL A 290 -10.87 5.56 -21.62
C VAL A 290 -10.03 4.69 -20.69
N ARG A 291 -9.21 3.77 -21.23
CA ARG A 291 -8.35 2.87 -20.44
C ARG A 291 -7.26 3.61 -19.66
N GLN A 292 -6.81 4.79 -20.11
CA GLN A 292 -5.77 5.58 -19.44
C GLN A 292 -6.05 5.85 -17.95
N CYS A 293 -7.31 5.78 -17.51
CA CYS A 293 -7.66 5.96 -16.11
C CYS A 293 -7.00 4.96 -15.14
N VAL A 294 -6.63 3.75 -15.59
CA VAL A 294 -5.90 2.79 -14.75
C VAL A 294 -4.50 3.31 -14.41
N GLU A 295 -3.86 4.01 -15.34
CA GLU A 295 -2.56 4.66 -15.13
C GLU A 295 -2.72 5.86 -14.18
N TRP A 296 -3.81 6.62 -14.29
CA TRP A 296 -4.12 7.71 -13.35
C TRP A 296 -4.33 7.18 -11.92
N SER A 297 -4.96 6.02 -11.75
CA SER A 297 -5.11 5.39 -10.43
C SER A 297 -3.77 4.97 -9.82
N PHE A 298 -2.88 4.35 -10.60
CA PHE A 298 -1.52 4.07 -10.14
C PHE A 298 -0.75 5.35 -9.81
N GLY A 299 -0.89 6.39 -10.65
CA GLY A 299 -0.31 7.71 -10.43
C GLY A 299 -0.79 8.33 -9.12
N LYS A 300 -2.11 8.31 -8.86
CA LYS A 300 -2.70 8.80 -7.62
C LYS A 300 -2.13 8.07 -6.40
N LEU A 301 -2.06 6.74 -6.44
CA LEU A 301 -1.53 5.93 -5.34
C LEU A 301 -0.10 6.36 -4.96
N VAL A 302 0.81 6.47 -5.93
CA VAL A 302 2.21 6.85 -5.65
C VAL A 302 2.36 8.34 -5.32
N GLN A 303 1.50 9.20 -5.85
CA GLN A 303 1.48 10.63 -5.52
C GLN A 303 1.05 10.86 -4.07
N GLN A 304 0.01 10.14 -3.63
CA GLN A 304 -0.46 10.21 -2.25
C GLN A 304 0.55 9.58 -1.30
N PHE A 305 1.09 8.41 -1.65
CA PHE A 305 1.92 7.60 -0.77
C PHE A 305 3.26 7.23 -1.41
N ALA A 306 4.15 8.21 -1.58
CA ALA A 306 5.44 8.03 -2.24
C ALA A 306 6.35 6.97 -1.60
N PHE A 307 6.12 6.62 -0.33
CA PHE A 307 6.89 5.58 0.35
C PHE A 307 6.85 4.23 -0.38
N VAL A 308 5.70 3.84 -0.94
CA VAL A 308 5.53 2.53 -1.59
C VAL A 308 6.13 2.46 -2.99
N ASP A 309 6.68 3.57 -3.48
CA ASP A 309 7.47 3.63 -4.72
C ASP A 309 8.97 3.91 -4.45
N PHE A 310 9.37 4.04 -3.18
CA PHE A 310 10.74 4.38 -2.84
C PHE A 310 11.66 3.15 -2.79
N LYS A 311 12.09 2.70 -3.96
CA LYS A 311 12.99 1.54 -4.19
C LYS A 311 14.10 1.37 -3.16
N LYS A 312 14.76 2.45 -2.75
CA LYS A 312 15.93 2.43 -1.83
C LYS A 312 15.57 1.99 -0.40
N ASN A 313 14.30 2.03 0.00
CA ASN A 313 13.85 1.55 1.31
C ASN A 313 13.08 0.24 1.26
N LEU A 314 12.48 -0.12 0.13
CA LEU A 314 11.64 -1.31 0.00
C LEU A 314 12.50 -2.58 -0.03
N LYS A 315 12.79 -3.11 1.16
CA LYS A 315 13.67 -4.27 1.37
C LYS A 315 12.85 -5.52 1.68
N LEU A 316 12.67 -6.35 0.65
CA LEU A 316 12.05 -7.66 0.81
C LEU A 316 12.81 -8.50 1.86
N TYR A 317 12.08 -9.37 2.58
CA TYR A 317 12.57 -10.19 3.71
C TYR A 317 12.90 -9.44 5.01
N LEU A 318 13.04 -8.11 4.97
CA LEU A 318 13.15 -7.29 6.17
C LEU A 318 11.85 -6.56 6.51
N GLN A 319 10.98 -6.39 5.51
CA GLN A 319 9.74 -5.64 5.61
C GLN A 319 8.63 -6.36 4.82
N PRO A 320 7.37 -6.21 5.24
CA PRO A 320 6.23 -6.74 4.48
C PRO A 320 5.87 -5.82 3.31
N VAL A 321 6.81 -5.64 2.37
CA VAL A 321 6.72 -4.67 1.25
C VAL A 321 5.41 -4.86 0.46
N GLY A 322 4.98 -6.11 0.27
CA GLY A 322 3.71 -6.41 -0.41
C GLY A 322 2.49 -5.83 0.29
N LYS A 323 2.43 -5.95 1.62
CA LYS A 323 1.34 -5.38 2.43
C LYS A 323 1.33 -3.86 2.39
N TYR A 324 2.49 -3.21 2.28
CA TYR A 324 2.57 -1.76 2.17
C TYR A 324 1.77 -1.27 0.97
N TYR A 325 1.92 -1.93 -0.18
CA TYR A 325 1.20 -1.55 -1.39
C TYR A 325 -0.31 -1.76 -1.25
N ILE A 326 -0.75 -2.91 -0.71
CA ILE A 326 -2.19 -3.17 -0.46
C ILE A 326 -2.80 -2.14 0.49
N VAL A 327 -2.14 -1.84 1.61
CA VAL A 327 -2.64 -0.85 2.58
C VAL A 327 -2.62 0.57 1.98
N ALA A 328 -1.61 0.92 1.18
CA ALA A 328 -1.60 2.20 0.47
C ALA A 328 -2.73 2.30 -0.57
N THR A 329 -3.07 1.21 -1.25
CA THR A 329 -4.24 1.14 -2.15
C THR A 329 -5.54 1.38 -1.39
N LEU A 330 -5.74 0.74 -0.22
CA LEU A 330 -6.91 0.96 0.63
C LEU A 330 -7.03 2.43 1.07
N LEU A 331 -5.93 3.03 1.51
CA LEU A 331 -5.88 4.44 1.89
C LEU A 331 -6.08 5.38 0.69
N THR A 332 -5.65 4.97 -0.50
CA THR A 332 -5.89 5.72 -1.74
C THR A 332 -7.36 5.68 -2.13
N ASN A 333 -8.02 4.52 -2.00
CA ASN A 333 -9.47 4.41 -2.19
C ASN A 333 -10.22 5.25 -1.16
N ALA A 334 -9.79 5.24 0.11
CA ALA A 334 -10.34 6.13 1.14
C ALA A 334 -10.22 7.61 0.77
N HIS A 335 -9.05 8.02 0.24
CA HIS A 335 -8.85 9.36 -0.29
C HIS A 335 -9.74 9.63 -1.51
N THR A 336 -9.98 8.67 -2.40
CA THR A 336 -10.92 8.82 -3.52
C THR A 336 -12.36 8.96 -3.05
N CYS A 337 -12.76 8.28 -1.98
CA CYS A 337 -14.11 8.43 -1.39
C CYS A 337 -14.34 9.83 -0.79
N LEU A 338 -13.28 10.46 -0.26
CA LEU A 338 -13.39 11.76 0.42
C LEU A 338 -13.18 12.96 -0.52
N TYR A 339 -12.28 12.83 -1.48
CA TYR A 339 -11.79 13.96 -2.28
C TYR A 339 -11.88 13.71 -3.79
N GLY A 340 -12.48 12.60 -4.21
CA GLY A 340 -12.57 12.20 -5.62
C GLY A 340 -11.22 11.85 -6.25
N SER A 341 -11.22 11.75 -7.57
CA SER A 341 -10.05 11.42 -8.40
C SER A 341 -10.18 12.02 -9.80
N ALA A 342 -9.07 12.11 -10.53
CA ALA A 342 -9.12 12.48 -11.95
C ALA A 342 -9.99 11.50 -12.76
N THR A 343 -9.99 10.23 -12.39
CA THR A 343 -10.82 9.17 -13.00
C THR A 343 -12.32 9.43 -12.80
N SER A 344 -12.76 9.65 -11.55
CA SER A 344 -14.17 9.93 -11.24
C SER A 344 -14.66 11.21 -11.93
N THR A 345 -13.82 12.25 -11.98
CA THR A 345 -14.13 13.49 -12.71
C THR A 345 -14.20 13.26 -14.22
N TYR A 346 -13.27 12.49 -14.78
CA TYR A 346 -13.24 12.20 -16.21
C TYR A 346 -14.49 11.43 -16.65
N PHE A 347 -14.92 10.42 -15.89
CA PHE A 347 -16.13 9.65 -16.21
C PHE A 347 -17.43 10.29 -15.72
N ASP A 348 -17.36 11.34 -14.92
CA ASP A 348 -18.53 12.04 -14.34
C ASP A 348 -19.40 11.11 -13.49
N ILE A 349 -18.76 10.35 -12.60
CA ILE A 349 -19.44 9.42 -11.69
C ILE A 349 -18.80 9.47 -10.30
N GLU A 350 -19.65 9.60 -9.28
CA GLU A 350 -19.21 9.71 -7.89
C GLU A 350 -18.69 8.36 -7.36
N SER A 351 -17.64 8.41 -6.54
CA SER A 351 -17.17 7.28 -5.75
C SER A 351 -18.15 6.97 -4.61
N PRO A 352 -18.18 5.73 -4.08
CA PRO A 352 -18.91 5.44 -2.86
C PRO A 352 -18.41 6.36 -1.73
N SER A 353 -19.30 6.68 -0.80
CA SER A 353 -18.89 7.37 0.42
C SER A 353 -17.89 6.51 1.20
N LEU A 354 -17.11 7.17 2.06
CA LEU A 354 -16.10 6.49 2.87
C LEU A 354 -16.72 5.36 3.74
N LEU A 355 -17.94 5.56 4.24
CA LEU A 355 -18.67 4.58 5.03
C LEU A 355 -19.17 3.40 4.18
N GLU A 356 -19.62 3.66 2.94
CA GLU A 356 -20.05 2.60 2.02
C GLU A 356 -18.87 1.75 1.55
N TYR A 357 -17.69 2.34 1.37
CA TYR A 357 -16.50 1.60 1.00
C TYR A 357 -16.00 0.69 2.13
N PHE A 358 -15.91 1.20 3.36
CA PHE A 358 -15.52 0.44 4.55
C PHE A 358 -16.72 -0.13 5.32
N GLN A 359 -17.60 -0.84 4.61
CA GLN A 359 -18.64 -1.62 5.26
C GLN A 359 -18.02 -2.88 5.86
N HIS A 360 -18.42 -3.20 7.10
CA HIS A 360 -17.98 -4.44 7.76
C HIS A 360 -18.15 -5.64 6.83
N PRO A 361 -17.14 -6.52 6.70
CA PRO A 361 -17.33 -7.82 6.04
C PRO A 361 -18.50 -8.57 6.67
#